data_AF-A0A6M3L1T8-F1
#
_entry.id   AF-A0A6M3L1T8-F1
#
_cell.length_a   1.000
_cell.length_b   1.000
_cell.length_c   1.000
_cell.angle_alpha   90.00
_cell.angle_beta   90.00
_cell.angle_gamma   90.00
#
_symmetry.space_group_name_H-M   'P 1'
#
loop_
_entity.id
_entity.type
_entity.pdbx_description
1 polymer ?
#
loop_
_entity_poly.entity_id
_entity_poly.type
_entity_poly.pdbx_seq_one_letter_code
_entity_poly.pdbx_strand_id
1 'polypeptide(L)'
;MNTETIIYISRKLGWTLDEIGKLTPEQISELLTELYYQESVEEYRRQNSVANILAAIYNTIPRKRGSKALKASDFLSGKPPERFVEKTIEELARDKGIKFPKEKDESTSKG
;
A
#
# COMPACT_ATOMS: atom_id res chain seq x y z
N MET A 1 -14.97 -2.64 17.65
CA MET A 1 -14.08 -1.81 16.81
C MET A 1 -13.02 -1.20 17.72
N ASN A 2 -11.74 -1.44 17.47
CA ASN A 2 -10.64 -0.93 18.29
C ASN A 2 -10.35 0.54 17.93
N THR A 3 -10.10 1.40 18.92
CA THR A 3 -9.71 2.81 18.74
C THR A 3 -8.50 2.96 17.83
N GLU A 4 -7.51 2.06 17.93
CA GLU A 4 -6.30 2.08 17.10
C GLU A 4 -6.62 1.97 15.61
N THR A 5 -7.58 1.11 15.26
CA THR A 5 -8.06 0.91 13.89
C THR A 5 -8.66 2.19 13.31
N ILE A 6 -9.47 2.89 14.10
CA ILE A 6 -10.11 4.14 13.70
C ILE A 6 -9.07 5.22 13.46
N ILE A 7 -8.12 5.37 14.39
CA ILE A 7 -7.02 6.34 14.26
C ILE A 7 -6.16 6.03 13.03
N TYR A 8 -5.87 4.75 12.80
CA TYR A 8 -5.11 4.30 11.64
C TYR A 8 -5.80 4.66 10.32
N ILE A 9 -7.08 4.31 10.16
CA ILE A 9 -7.86 4.64 8.97
C ILE A 9 -7.94 6.15 8.77
N SER A 10 -8.21 6.91 9.84
CA SER A 10 -8.29 8.36 9.78
C SER A 10 -6.98 8.99 9.29
N ARG A 11 -5.82 8.51 9.77
CA ARG A 11 -4.50 8.99 9.33
C ARG A 11 -4.19 8.62 7.88
N LYS A 12 -4.53 7.40 7.46
CA LYS A 12 -4.19 6.90 6.12
C LYS A 12 -5.09 7.48 5.03
N LEU A 13 -6.38 7.60 5.31
CA LEU A 13 -7.39 8.01 4.33
C LEU A 13 -7.86 9.45 4.51
N GLY A 14 -7.51 10.11 5.61
CA GLY A 14 -8.01 11.44 5.98
C GLY A 14 -9.51 11.47 6.27
N TRP A 15 -10.11 10.32 6.58
CA TRP A 15 -11.53 10.22 6.93
C TRP A 15 -11.77 10.66 8.37
N THR A 16 -12.91 11.32 8.58
CA THR A 16 -13.38 11.73 9.90
C THR A 16 -13.94 10.54 10.68
N LEU A 17 -14.07 10.69 12.00
CA LEU A 17 -14.69 9.67 12.86
C LEU A 17 -16.12 9.34 12.41
N ASP A 18 -16.87 10.36 11.97
CA ASP A 18 -18.25 10.18 11.49
C ASP A 18 -18.31 9.39 10.19
N GLU A 19 -17.33 9.56 9.30
CA GLU A 19 -17.25 8.80 8.04
C GLU A 19 -16.88 7.35 8.31
N ILE A 20 -15.93 7.10 9.21
CA ILE A 20 -15.55 5.76 9.63
C ILE A 20 -16.72 5.08 10.36
N GLY A 21 -17.48 5.82 11.17
CA GLY A 21 -18.65 5.33 11.90
C GLY A 21 -19.82 4.88 11.01
N LYS A 22 -19.83 5.25 9.72
CA LYS A 22 -20.85 4.79 8.75
C LYS A 22 -20.55 3.41 8.18
N LEU A 23 -19.35 2.88 8.40
CA LEU A 23 -18.94 1.59 7.86
C LEU A 23 -19.43 0.44 8.73
N THR A 24 -19.79 -0.68 8.09
CA THR A 24 -20.04 -1.92 8.83
C THR A 24 -18.72 -2.57 9.24
N PRO A 25 -18.70 -3.47 10.24
CA PRO A 25 -17.50 -4.20 10.64
C PRO A 25 -16.83 -4.97 9.50
N GLU A 26 -17.62 -5.56 8.61
CA GLU A 26 -17.13 -6.28 7.41
C GLU A 26 -16.38 -5.33 6.48
N GLN A 27 -16.95 -4.16 6.20
CA GLN A 27 -16.32 -3.15 5.35
C GLN A 27 -15.06 -2.57 5.95
N ILE A 28 -15.01 -2.41 7.27
CA ILE A 28 -13.79 -2.01 7.97
C ILE A 28 -12.72 -3.09 7.78
N SER A 29 -13.09 -4.37 7.86
CA SER A 29 -12.15 -5.48 7.62
C SER A 29 -11.62 -5.49 6.18
N GLU A 30 -12.50 -5.30 5.19
CA GLU A 30 -12.11 -5.21 3.78
C GLU A 30 -11.18 -4.01 3.53
N LEU A 31 -11.52 -2.85 4.09
CA LEU A 31 -10.73 -1.63 4.01
C LEU A 31 -9.33 -1.82 4.59
N LEU A 32 -9.22 -2.44 5.76
CA LEU A 32 -7.93 -2.73 6.39
C LEU A 32 -7.12 -3.71 5.56
N THR A 33 -7.75 -4.75 5.02
CA THR A 33 -7.06 -5.74 4.19
C THR A 33 -6.47 -5.09 2.94
N GLU A 34 -7.22 -4.20 2.29
CA GLU A 34 -6.72 -3.44 1.15
C GLU A 34 -5.62 -2.46 1.55
N LEU A 35 -5.74 -1.75 2.68
CA LEU A 35 -4.67 -0.88 3.20
C LEU A 35 -3.37 -1.65 3.46
N TYR A 36 -3.45 -2.81 4.12
CA TYR A 36 -2.28 -3.65 4.36
C TYR A 36 -1.67 -4.19 3.06
N TYR A 37 -2.51 -4.51 2.07
CA TYR A 37 -2.02 -4.89 0.75
C TYR A 37 -1.23 -3.77 0.09
N GLN A 38 -1.76 -2.54 0.09
CA GLN A 38 -1.09 -1.38 -0.49
C GLN A 38 0.26 -1.10 0.19
N GLU A 39 0.31 -1.13 1.52
CA GLU A 39 1.57 -0.97 2.25
C GLU A 39 2.57 -2.08 1.94
N SER A 40 2.10 -3.33 1.84
CA SER A 40 2.96 -4.47 1.49
C SER A 40 3.53 -4.31 0.08
N VAL A 41 2.75 -3.78 -0.86
CA VAL A 41 3.21 -3.49 -2.23
C VAL A 41 4.28 -2.40 -2.23
N GLU A 42 4.07 -1.32 -1.48
CA GLU A 42 5.04 -0.22 -1.37
C GLU A 42 6.36 -0.70 -0.74
N GLU A 43 6.27 -1.45 0.35
CA GLU A 43 7.42 -2.01 1.03
C GLU A 43 8.17 -3.01 0.14
N TYR A 44 7.45 -3.89 -0.56
CA TYR A 44 8.05 -4.81 -1.53
C TYR A 44 8.76 -4.06 -2.66
N ARG A 45 8.17 -2.99 -3.20
CA ARG A 45 8.81 -2.13 -4.23
C ARG A 45 10.08 -1.50 -3.70
N ARG A 46 10.08 -1.00 -2.46
CA ARG A 46 11.25 -0.42 -1.81
C ARG A 46 12.37 -1.45 -1.66
N GLN A 47 12.05 -2.63 -1.14
CA GLN A 47 12.99 -3.75 -1.01
C GLN A 47 13.55 -4.17 -2.37
N ASN A 48 12.70 -4.30 -3.39
CA ASN A 48 13.12 -4.65 -4.74
C ASN A 48 14.05 -3.58 -5.34
N SER A 49 13.79 -2.29 -5.11
CA SER A 49 14.68 -1.21 -5.54
C SER A 49 16.06 -1.33 -4.89
N VAL A 50 16.11 -1.54 -3.58
CA VAL A 50 17.38 -1.75 -2.83
C VAL A 50 18.11 -2.98 -3.35
N ALA A 51 17.41 -4.09 -3.57
CA ALA A 51 17.98 -5.31 -4.11
C ALA A 51 18.57 -5.13 -5.52
N ASN A 52 17.93 -4.32 -6.37
CA ASN A 52 18.47 -3.96 -7.68
C ASN A 52 19.76 -3.15 -7.56
N ILE A 53 19.81 -2.19 -6.64
CA ILE A 53 21.03 -1.40 -6.38
C ILE A 53 22.16 -2.31 -5.89
N LEU A 54 21.88 -3.21 -4.96
CA LEU A 54 22.87 -4.18 -4.47
C LEU A 54 23.39 -5.10 -5.57
N ALA A 55 22.50 -5.61 -6.42
CA ALA A 55 22.87 -6.42 -7.57
C ALA A 55 23.75 -5.64 -8.56
N ALA A 56 23.41 -4.38 -8.84
CA ALA A 56 24.20 -3.51 -9.70
C ALA A 56 25.60 -3.27 -9.14
N ILE A 57 25.71 -2.88 -7.86
CA ILE A 57 26.99 -2.70 -7.17
C ILE A 57 27.80 -3.99 -7.18
N TYR A 58 27.17 -5.13 -6.90
CA TYR A 58 27.84 -6.42 -6.89
C TYR A 58 28.46 -6.75 -8.26
N ASN A 59 27.73 -6.47 -9.34
CA ASN A 59 28.10 -6.81 -10.70
C ASN A 59 29.12 -5.85 -11.33
N THR A 60 29.32 -4.63 -10.79
CA THR A 60 30.32 -3.68 -11.28
C THR A 60 31.71 -3.89 -10.69
N ILE A 61 31.83 -4.61 -9.57
CA ILE A 61 33.13 -4.94 -8.96
C ILE A 61 33.88 -5.95 -9.85
N PRO A 62 35.14 -5.68 -10.26
CA PRO A 62 35.94 -6.62 -11.04
C PRO A 62 36.08 -7.97 -10.32
N ARG A 63 35.75 -9.05 -11.01
CA ARG A 63 35.71 -10.41 -10.45
C ARG A 63 36.50 -11.40 -11.27
N LYS A 64 36.81 -12.55 -10.65
CA LYS A 64 37.40 -13.68 -11.37
C LYS A 64 36.50 -14.10 -12.53
N ARG A 65 37.12 -14.41 -13.67
CA ARG A 65 36.45 -14.89 -14.88
C ARG A 65 35.55 -16.08 -14.54
N GLY A 66 34.27 -16.01 -14.92
CA GLY A 66 33.27 -17.04 -14.63
C GLY A 66 32.39 -16.79 -13.39
N SER A 67 32.56 -15.66 -12.69
CA SER A 67 31.66 -15.31 -11.58
C SER A 67 30.23 -15.05 -12.08
N LYS A 68 29.24 -15.66 -11.43
CA LYS A 68 27.81 -15.47 -11.74
C LYS A 68 27.37 -14.04 -11.39
N ALA A 69 26.67 -13.39 -12.31
CA ALA A 69 26.00 -12.12 -12.03
C ALA A 69 24.81 -12.36 -11.09
N LEU A 70 24.69 -11.52 -10.06
CA LEU A 70 23.53 -11.56 -9.17
C LEU A 70 22.40 -10.69 -9.72
N LYS A 71 21.17 -11.11 -9.42
CA LYS A 71 19.93 -10.39 -9.70
C LYS A 71 19.32 -9.90 -8.39
N ALA A 72 18.40 -8.94 -8.46
CA ALA A 72 17.66 -8.48 -7.29
C ALA A 72 16.96 -9.63 -6.54
N SER A 73 16.45 -10.62 -7.27
CA SER A 73 15.83 -11.82 -6.68
C SER A 73 16.78 -12.62 -5.78
N ASP A 74 18.09 -12.53 -5.96
CA ASP A 74 19.07 -13.21 -5.11
C ASP A 74 19.21 -12.54 -3.73
N PHE A 75 18.70 -11.30 -3.58
CA PHE A 75 18.68 -10.54 -2.32
C PHE A 75 17.28 -10.46 -1.68
N LEU A 76 16.24 -10.90 -2.39
CA LEU A 76 14.86 -10.89 -1.90
C LEU A 76 14.47 -12.29 -1.42
N SER A 77 14.10 -12.42 -0.15
CA SER A 77 13.61 -13.68 0.42
C SER A 77 12.09 -13.85 0.32
N GLY A 78 11.37 -12.79 -0.08
CA GLY A 78 9.91 -12.72 -0.10
C GLY A 78 9.30 -12.83 -1.50
N LYS A 79 8.09 -13.39 -1.57
CA LYS A 79 7.24 -13.32 -2.77
C LYS A 79 6.56 -11.95 -2.87
N PRO A 80 6.14 -11.54 -4.09
CA PRO A 80 5.27 -10.38 -4.23
C PRO A 80 4.01 -10.54 -3.37
N PRO A 81 3.50 -9.46 -2.77
CA PRO A 81 2.26 -9.49 -2.02
C PRO A 81 1.08 -9.83 -2.93
N GLU A 82 0.17 -10.66 -2.43
CA GLU A 82 -1.06 -11.06 -3.10
C GLU A 82 -2.23 -10.21 -2.62
N ARG A 83 -3.15 -9.88 -3.54
CA ARG A 83 -4.35 -9.09 -3.22
C ARG A 83 -5.48 -10.05 -2.88
N PHE A 84 -6.09 -9.85 -1.71
CA PHE A 84 -7.15 -10.72 -1.20
C PHE A 84 -8.55 -10.12 -1.27
N VAL A 85 -8.67 -8.85 -1.66
CA VAL A 85 -9.95 -8.12 -1.77
C VAL A 85 -10.20 -7.76 -3.23
N GLU A 86 -11.44 -7.95 -3.69
CA GLU A 86 -11.82 -7.58 -5.07
C GLU A 86 -11.92 -6.07 -5.22
N LYS A 87 -12.52 -5.39 -4.24
CA LYS A 87 -12.81 -3.96 -4.27
C LYS A 87 -11.65 -3.10 -3.76
N THR A 88 -11.38 -1.98 -4.44
CA THR A 88 -10.42 -0.98 -3.95
C THR A 88 -11.03 -0.10 -2.85
N ILE A 89 -10.18 0.66 -2.15
CA ILE A 89 -10.61 1.62 -1.12
C ILE A 89 -11.57 2.65 -1.73
N GLU A 90 -11.32 3.08 -2.97
CA GLU A 90 -12.16 4.02 -3.72
C GLU A 90 -13.55 3.47 -4.03
N GLU A 91 -13.63 2.19 -4.40
CA GLU A 91 -14.90 1.52 -4.67
C GLU A 91 -15.70 1.34 -3.38
N LEU A 92 -15.04 0.94 -2.28
CA LEU A 92 -15.66 0.83 -0.96
C LEU A 92 -16.22 2.16 -0.46
N ALA A 93 -15.50 3.26 -0.70
CA ALA A 93 -15.93 4.60 -0.32
C ALA A 93 -17.13 5.08 -1.15
N ARG A 94 -17.10 4.84 -2.47
CA ARG A 94 -18.19 5.21 -3.40
C ARG A 94 -19.49 4.52 -3.05
N ASP A 95 -19.45 3.23 -2.70
CA ASP A 95 -20.63 2.45 -2.27
C ASP A 95 -21.34 3.06 -1.05
N LYS A 96 -20.64 3.90 -0.27
CA LYS A 96 -21.16 4.56 0.93
C LYS A 96 -21.29 6.08 0.81
N GLY A 97 -21.02 6.64 -0.37
CA GLY A 97 -21.01 8.09 -0.56
C GLY A 97 -19.97 8.80 0.32
N ILE A 98 -18.92 8.09 0.75
CA ILE A 98 -17.80 8.66 1.49
C ILE A 98 -16.83 9.21 0.44
N LYS A 99 -16.53 10.50 0.52
CA LYS A 99 -15.58 11.15 -0.39
C LYS A 99 -14.18 11.11 0.19
N PHE A 100 -13.20 10.85 -0.65
CA PHE A 100 -11.81 11.04 -0.24
C PHE A 100 -11.53 12.54 -0.03
N PRO A 101 -10.61 12.90 0.89
CA PRO A 101 -10.22 14.29 1.09
C PRO A 101 -9.81 15.00 -0.20
N LYS A 102 -9.11 14.29 -1.11
CA LYS A 102 -8.74 14.81 -2.43
C LYS A 102 -9.93 15.25 -3.28
N GLU A 103 -11.10 14.65 -3.11
CA GLU A 103 -12.34 15.01 -3.82
C GLU A 103 -13.15 16.09 -3.09
N LYS A 104 -12.86 16.35 -1.81
CA LYS A 104 -13.54 17.39 -1.01
C LYS A 104 -13.08 18.79 -1.42
N ASP A 105 -11.79 18.97 -1.67
CA ASP A 105 -11.19 20.26 -2.03
C ASP A 105 -11.66 20.75 -3.42
N GLU A 106 -11.90 19.85 -4.38
CA GLU A 106 -12.39 20.23 -5.71
C GLU A 106 -13.84 20.74 -5.70
N SER A 107 -14.64 20.34 -4.70
CA SER A 107 -16.04 20.76 -4.58
C SER A 107 -16.22 22.14 -3.94
N THR A 108 -15.20 22.66 -3.26
CA THR A 108 -15.22 24.00 -2.63
C THR A 108 -14.58 25.08 -3.49
N SER A 109 -13.86 24.73 -4.56
CA SER A 109 -13.19 25.68 -5.46
C SER A 109 -14.09 26.22 -6.60
N LYS A 110 -15.37 25.83 -6.67
CA LYS A 110 -16.34 26.30 -7.70
C LYS A 110 -17.51 27.11 -7.13
N GLY A 111 -17.31 27.74 -5.96
CA GLY A 111 -18.28 28.65 -5.33
C GLY A 111 -17.93 30.11 -5.55
#